data_AF-A0A353R5Y2-F1
#
_entry.id   AF-A0A353R5Y2-F1
#
_cell.length_a   1.000
_cell.length_b   1.000
_cell.length_c   1.000
_cell.angle_alpha   90.00
_cell.angle_beta   90.00
_cell.angle_gamma   90.00
#
_symmetry.space_group_name_H-M   'P 1'
#
loop_
_entity.id
_entity.type
_entity.pdbx_description
1 polymer ?
#
loop_
_entity_poly.entity_id
_entity_poly.type
_entity_poly.pdbx_seq_one_letter_code
_entity_poly.pdbx_strand_id
1 'polypeptide(L)' 'IKAILAEDIDKMEQLGIYEVLPEDLALCEFVCPSKIEIQDILQKGIDLMIKEMQ' A
#
# COMPACT_ATOMS: atom_id res chain seq x y z
N ILE A 1 1.61 0.68 4.19
CA ILE A 1 3.02 0.60 3.70
C ILE A 1 3.85 -0.45 4.44
N LYS A 2 4.15 -0.30 5.74
CA LYS A 2 4.95 -1.32 6.46
C LYS A 2 4.32 -2.73 6.45
N ALA A 3 2.99 -2.81 6.61
CA ALA A 3 2.25 -4.07 6.52
C ALA A 3 2.38 -4.72 5.12
N ILE A 4 2.38 -3.89 4.06
CA ILE A 4 2.55 -4.33 2.68
C ILE A 4 3.97 -4.89 2.45
N LEU A 5 4.99 -4.21 2.98
CA LEU A 5 6.38 -4.68 2.91
C LEU A 5 6.62 -5.96 3.72
N ALA A 6 5.80 -6.21 4.74
CA ALA A 6 5.83 -7.43 5.54
C ALA A 6 4.90 -8.53 4.99
N GLU A 7 4.20 -8.26 3.87
CA GLU A 7 3.23 -9.16 3.24
C GLU A 7 2.15 -9.68 4.22
N ASP A 8 1.81 -8.86 5.22
CA ASP A 8 0.88 -9.19 6.30
C ASP A 8 -0.56 -8.81 5.88
N ILE A 9 -1.30 -9.80 5.35
CA ILE A 9 -2.64 -9.66 4.77
C ILE A 9 -3.66 -9.13 5.78
N ASP A 10 -3.81 -9.81 6.92
CA ASP A 10 -4.72 -9.43 8.00
C ASP A 10 -4.53 -7.95 8.39
N LYS A 11 -3.26 -7.54 8.53
CA LYS A 11 -2.92 -6.19 8.93
C LYS A 11 -3.15 -5.15 7.83
N MET A 12 -3.02 -5.54 6.55
CA MET A 12 -3.37 -4.69 5.43
C MET A 12 -4.89 -4.44 5.37
N GLU A 13 -5.70 -5.48 5.58
CA GLU A 13 -7.16 -5.37 5.64
C GLU A 13 -7.60 -4.48 6.82
N GLN A 14 -7.06 -4.71 8.01
CA GLN A 14 -7.37 -3.91 9.20
C GLN A 14 -7.02 -2.42 9.04
N LEU A 15 -6.05 -2.09 8.20
CA LEU A 15 -5.64 -0.71 7.91
C LEU A 15 -6.44 -0.08 6.76
N GLY A 16 -7.42 -0.80 6.18
CA GLY A 16 -8.31 -0.27 5.15
C GLY A 16 -7.67 -0.20 3.77
N ILE A 17 -6.88 -1.20 3.37
CA ILE A 17 -6.21 -1.21 2.05
C ILE A 17 -7.17 -1.09 0.86
N TYR A 18 -8.44 -1.50 1.00
CA TYR A 18 -9.46 -1.42 -0.05
C TYR A 18 -10.06 -0.02 -0.25
N GLU A 19 -9.84 0.90 0.69
CA GLU A 19 -10.44 2.24 0.70
C GLU A 19 -9.48 3.31 0.15
N VAL A 20 -8.26 2.93 -0.21
CA VAL A 20 -7.18 3.86 -0.58
C VAL A 20 -6.64 3.56 -1.98
N LEU A 21 -6.38 4.61 -2.75
CA LEU A 21 -5.74 4.53 -4.06
C LEU A 21 -4.30 5.08 -4.00
N PRO A 22 -3.41 4.70 -4.94
CA PRO A 22 -2.05 5.24 -5.02
C PRO A 22 -2.03 6.78 -5.08
N GLU A 23 -2.97 7.37 -5.81
CA GLU A 23 -3.08 8.82 -5.99
C GLU A 23 -3.34 9.58 -4.67
N ASP A 24 -4.05 8.96 -3.72
CA ASP A 24 -4.30 9.54 -2.39
C ASP A 24 -3.01 9.74 -1.58
N LEU A 25 -1.95 8.99 -1.91
CA LEU A 25 -0.66 9.04 -1.23
C LEU A 25 0.41 9.82 -2.01
N ALA A 26 0.09 10.40 -3.17
CA ALA A 26 1.04 11.14 -3.99
C ALA A 26 1.67 12.35 -3.25
N LEU A 27 0.87 13.06 -2.44
CA LEU A 27 1.39 14.15 -1.60
C LEU A 27 2.31 13.64 -0.49
N CYS A 28 1.99 12.49 0.11
CA CYS A 28 2.82 11.88 1.14
C CYS A 28 4.17 11.42 0.58
N GLU A 29 4.18 10.92 -0.66
CA GLU A 29 5.40 10.55 -1.38
C GLU A 29 6.27 11.77 -1.69
N PHE A 30 5.67 12.86 -2.19
CA PHE A 30 6.38 14.10 -2.48
C PHE A 30 7.09 14.68 -1.24
N VAL A 31 6.40 14.69 -0.10
CA VAL A 31 6.89 15.21 1.19
C VAL A 31 7.88 14.25 1.86
N CYS A 32 7.91 12.97 1.49
CA CYS A 32 8.77 11.99 2.15
C CYS A 32 10.27 12.30 1.91
N PRO A 33 11.07 12.56 2.98
CA PRO A 33 12.49 12.85 2.83
C PRO A 33 13.30 11.64 2.35
N SER A 34 12.77 10.43 2.58
CA SER A 34 13.42 9.18 2.22
C SER A 34 13.18 8.74 0.76
N LYS A 35 12.39 9.50 -0.02
CA LYS A 35 12.08 9.21 -1.44
C LYS A 35 11.63 7.76 -1.67
N ILE A 36 10.81 7.26 -0.75
CA ILE A 36 10.20 5.94 -0.87
C ILE A 36 9.06 6.06 -1.88
N GLU A 37 9.03 5.15 -2.85
CA GLU A 37 7.95 5.02 -3.85
C GLU A 37 6.71 4.39 -3.19
N ILE A 38 6.00 5.17 -2.39
CA ILE A 38 4.82 4.77 -1.61
C ILE A 38 3.71 4.29 -2.54
N GLN A 39 3.53 4.95 -3.68
CA GLN A 39 2.53 4.60 -4.69
C GLN A 39 2.77 3.18 -5.23
N ASP A 40 4.03 2.90 -5.56
CA ASP A 40 4.49 1.62 -6.12
C ASP A 40 4.35 0.47 -5.10
N ILE A 41 4.62 0.76 -3.82
CA ILE A 41 4.41 -0.18 -2.73
C ILE A 41 2.91 -0.45 -2.53
N LEU A 42 2.06 0.59 -2.55
CA LEU A 42 0.62 0.39 -2.39
C LEU A 42 0.04 -0.45 -3.53
N GLN A 43 0.45 -0.19 -4.78
CA GLN A 43 0.03 -0.96 -5.95
C GLN A 43 0.34 -2.45 -5.78
N LYS A 44 1.55 -2.78 -5.29
CA LYS A 44 1.96 -4.17 -5.00
C LYS A 44 1.10 -4.79 -3.90
N GLY A 45 0.75 -4.03 -2.87
CA GLY A 45 -0.15 -4.50 -1.80
C GLY A 45 -1.55 -4.82 -2.32
N ILE A 46 -2.10 -3.95 -3.17
CA ILE A 46 -3.43 -4.16 -3.79
C ILE A 46 -3.42 -5.40 -4.69
N ASP A 47 -2.39 -5.55 -5.53
CA ASP A 47 -2.24 -6.72 -6.41
C ASP A 47 -2.16 -8.02 -5.60
N LEU A 48 -1.44 -7.98 -4.47
CA LEU A 48 -1.29 -9.11 -3.55
C LEU A 48 -2.64 -9.48 -2.88
N MET A 49 -3.43 -8.48 -2.45
CA MET A 49 -4.80 -8.73 -1.95
C MET A 49 -5.70 -9.35 -3.02
N ILE A 50 -5.65 -8.84 -4.27
CA ILE A 50 -6.47 -9.35 -5.37
C ILE A 50 -6.12 -10.80 -5.68
N LYS A 51 -4.82 -11.12 -5.67
CA LYS A 51 -4.32 -12.48 -5.93
C LYS A 51 -4.76 -13.47 -4.86
N GLU A 52 -4.79 -13.09 -3.59
CA GLU A 52 -5.26 -13.96 -2.50
C GLU A 52 -6.77 -14.18 -2.52
N MET A 53 -7.53 -13.30 -3.18
CA MET A 53 -8.99 -13.46 -3.37
C MET A 53 -9.37 -14.34 -4.58
N GLN A 54 -8.41 -14.75 -5.41
CA GLN A 54 -8.61 -15.66 -6.56
C GLN A 54 -8.26 -17.11 -6.22
#